data_AF-A0A7C7SIE8-F1
#
_entry.id   AF-A0A7C7SIE8-F1
#
_cell.length_a   1.000
_cell.length_b   1.000
_cell.length_c   1.000
_cell.angle_alpha   90.00
_cell.angle_beta   90.00
_cell.angle_gamma   90.00
#
_symmetry.space_group_name_H-M   'P 1'
#
loop_
_entity.id
_entity.type
_entity.pdbx_description
1 polymer ?
#
loop_
_entity_poly.entity_id
_entity_poly.type
_entity_poly.pdbx_seq_one_letter_code
_entity_poly.pdbx_strand_id
1 'polypeptide(L)'
;MILAASGHCLTNCPAFPRENLVGQGTAQSIVDLLDSYGLSTAVFSYADAFYNHLSNGIAVLPYSEEAPVQFGFLQMLADLQDIRDLWIGDYQDPTGVILLGHSHGVVWTHTLATLRSDVPIDYLIDLDGDSHGFEDEGDKLVTGDQWGPIIQEYTELEGVIWDYPIEEVSDRWQVSGLDDPQDIEDVVPGNVAWNLEVHGGSFALRDQEPNHRFDGTDLGIIIGETNE
;
A
#
# COMPACT_ATOMS: atom_id res chain seq x y z
N MET A 1 -2.59 13.45 6.57
CA MET A 1 -2.30 13.22 5.13
C MET A 1 -2.52 11.76 4.82
N ILE A 2 -2.92 11.44 3.59
CA ILE A 2 -3.18 10.07 3.15
C ILE A 2 -2.28 9.76 1.94
N LEU A 3 -1.50 8.69 2.01
CA LEU A 3 -0.84 8.08 0.85
C LEU A 3 -1.59 6.79 0.54
N ALA A 4 -2.23 6.74 -0.63
CA ALA A 4 -3.09 5.65 -1.03
C ALA A 4 -2.46 4.88 -2.19
N ALA A 5 -2.23 3.57 -2.02
CA ALA A 5 -1.72 2.67 -3.04
C ALA A 5 -2.81 1.67 -3.43
N SER A 6 -3.14 1.61 -4.72
CA SER A 6 -4.09 0.62 -5.25
C SER A 6 -3.33 -0.54 -5.90
N GLY A 7 -3.78 -1.78 -5.68
CA GLY A 7 -3.37 -2.95 -6.46
C GLY A 7 -3.86 -2.92 -7.90
N HIS A 8 -3.48 -3.93 -8.68
CA HIS A 8 -3.92 -4.11 -10.06
C HIS A 8 -5.35 -4.71 -10.16
N CYS A 9 -5.87 -4.70 -11.38
CA CYS A 9 -7.25 -5.03 -11.69
C CYS A 9 -7.30 -6.27 -12.61
N LEU A 10 -8.04 -7.31 -12.23
CA LEU A 10 -8.00 -8.60 -12.95
C LEU A 10 -8.80 -8.64 -14.25
N THR A 11 -10.00 -8.04 -14.30
CA THR A 11 -10.84 -8.01 -15.52
C THR A 11 -11.83 -6.84 -15.52
N ASN A 12 -11.99 -6.16 -16.66
CA ASN A 12 -13.00 -5.10 -16.91
C ASN A 12 -13.03 -3.95 -15.90
N CYS A 13 -11.86 -3.44 -15.51
CA CYS A 13 -11.81 -2.21 -14.73
C CYS A 13 -11.90 -0.98 -15.63
N PRO A 14 -12.54 0.11 -15.16
CA PRO A 14 -12.38 1.38 -15.81
C PRO A 14 -10.88 1.74 -15.80
N ALA A 15 -10.35 1.96 -17.00
CA ALA A 15 -9.31 2.91 -17.44
C ALA A 15 -8.22 3.43 -16.49
N PHE A 16 -8.54 3.68 -15.24
CA PHE A 16 -7.75 4.43 -14.29
C PHE A 16 -7.66 3.69 -12.95
N PRO A 17 -6.47 3.24 -12.55
CA PRO A 17 -6.17 2.81 -11.19
C PRO A 17 -6.37 3.92 -10.14
N ARG A 18 -6.72 5.15 -10.54
CA ARG A 18 -7.23 6.19 -9.62
C ARG A 18 -8.53 5.76 -8.92
N GLU A 19 -9.28 4.79 -9.44
CA GLU A 19 -10.74 4.75 -9.24
C GLU A 19 -11.31 3.91 -8.07
N ASN A 20 -10.51 3.32 -7.18
CA ASN A 20 -11.10 2.76 -5.94
C ASN A 20 -10.83 3.64 -4.71
N LEU A 21 -9.77 4.44 -4.72
CA LEU A 21 -9.34 5.18 -3.54
C LEU A 21 -9.52 6.70 -3.66
N VAL A 22 -9.53 7.34 -4.84
CA VAL A 22 -9.70 8.80 -4.95
C VAL A 22 -10.89 9.24 -5.82
N GLY A 23 -11.58 10.30 -5.36
CA GLY A 23 -12.77 10.87 -6.02
C GLY A 23 -13.97 9.94 -5.96
N GLN A 24 -14.87 10.12 -4.98
CA GLN A 24 -16.01 9.23 -4.68
C GLN A 24 -15.64 7.79 -4.25
N GLY A 25 -14.35 7.45 -4.14
CA GLY A 25 -13.82 6.17 -3.62
C GLY A 25 -13.49 6.17 -2.11
N THR A 26 -12.83 5.12 -1.61
CA THR A 26 -12.62 4.89 -0.17
C THR A 26 -11.77 5.95 0.52
N ALA A 27 -10.69 6.45 -0.09
CA ALA A 27 -9.91 7.54 0.53
C ALA A 27 -10.70 8.84 0.61
N GLN A 28 -11.64 9.09 -0.32
CA GLN A 28 -12.54 10.25 -0.19
C GLN A 28 -13.45 10.10 1.04
N SER A 29 -13.93 8.90 1.34
CA SER A 29 -14.73 8.67 2.54
C SER A 29 -13.93 8.92 3.83
N ILE A 30 -12.62 8.59 3.82
CA ILE A 30 -11.70 8.93 4.92
C ILE A 30 -11.47 10.45 4.99
N VAL A 31 -11.29 11.13 3.85
CA VAL A 31 -11.17 12.59 3.80
C VAL A 31 -12.42 13.25 4.40
N ASP A 32 -13.61 12.84 3.99
CA ASP A 32 -14.87 13.40 4.47
C ASP A 32 -15.04 13.17 5.98
N LEU A 33 -14.62 12.00 6.48
CA LEU A 33 -14.59 11.71 7.92
C LEU A 33 -13.63 12.64 8.66
N LEU A 34 -12.40 12.81 8.19
CA LEU A 34 -11.41 13.68 8.81
C LEU A 34 -11.83 15.16 8.77
N ASP A 35 -12.43 15.60 7.67
CA ASP A 35 -13.00 16.95 7.53
C ASP A 35 -14.17 17.17 8.51
N SER A 36 -14.98 16.14 8.77
CA SER A 36 -16.04 16.21 9.80
C SER A 36 -15.50 16.42 11.23
N TYR A 37 -14.23 16.05 11.47
CA TYR A 37 -13.49 16.35 12.71
C TYR A 37 -12.72 17.68 12.65
N GLY A 38 -12.83 18.43 11.55
CA GLY A 38 -12.17 19.72 11.35
C GLY A 38 -10.69 19.62 10.94
N LEU A 39 -10.27 18.47 10.40
CA LEU A 39 -8.90 18.24 9.96
C LEU A 39 -8.72 18.55 8.47
N SER A 40 -7.65 19.26 8.14
CA SER A 40 -7.24 19.46 6.74
C SER A 40 -6.51 18.23 6.22
N THR A 41 -6.91 17.70 5.07
CA THR A 41 -6.37 16.46 4.52
C THR A 41 -5.83 16.67 3.11
N ALA A 42 -4.57 16.27 2.88
CA ALA A 42 -4.00 16.06 1.56
C ALA A 42 -3.99 14.57 1.24
N VAL A 43 -4.29 14.22 -0.01
CA VAL A 43 -4.30 12.83 -0.50
C VAL A 43 -3.35 12.71 -1.69
N PHE A 44 -2.47 11.72 -1.63
CA PHE A 44 -1.58 11.32 -2.70
C PHE A 44 -1.93 9.89 -3.11
N SER A 45 -1.85 9.60 -4.41
CA SER A 45 -2.32 8.32 -4.95
C SER A 45 -1.28 7.71 -5.86
N TYR A 46 -1.07 6.42 -5.65
CA TYR A 46 -0.06 5.61 -6.30
C TYR A 46 -0.70 4.35 -6.87
N ALA A 47 -0.20 3.93 -8.02
CA ALA A 47 -0.58 2.70 -8.67
C ALA A 47 0.31 1.57 -8.19
N ASP A 48 -0.16 0.35 -8.44
CA ASP A 48 0.63 -0.86 -8.36
C ASP A 48 1.71 -0.87 -9.45
N ALA A 49 2.78 -0.15 -9.16
CA ALA A 49 3.87 0.06 -10.09
C ALA A 49 5.12 0.45 -9.32
N PHE A 50 6.26 -0.11 -9.71
CA PHE A 50 7.52 0.36 -9.13
C PHE A 50 7.92 1.76 -9.64
N TYR A 51 7.76 2.00 -10.94
CA TYR A 51 8.06 3.28 -11.61
C TYR A 51 6.80 4.06 -12.01
N ASN A 52 6.96 5.39 -12.11
CA ASN A 52 5.96 6.23 -12.75
C ASN A 52 5.79 5.84 -14.21
N HIS A 53 4.56 5.75 -14.68
CA HIS A 53 4.25 5.40 -16.06
C HIS A 53 3.01 6.15 -16.57
N LEU A 54 2.84 6.24 -17.88
CA LEU A 54 1.59 6.75 -18.46
C LEU A 54 0.56 5.62 -18.48
N SER A 55 -0.69 5.91 -18.14
CA SER A 55 -1.76 4.90 -18.24
C SER A 55 -1.82 4.33 -19.67
N ASN A 56 -1.52 3.04 -19.80
CA ASN A 56 -1.47 2.30 -21.07
C ASN A 56 -2.50 1.16 -21.15
N GLY A 57 -3.32 0.98 -20.10
CA GLY A 57 -4.46 0.05 -20.09
C GLY A 57 -5.60 0.53 -20.98
N ILE A 58 -6.63 -0.31 -21.16
CA ILE A 58 -7.86 -0.06 -21.95
C ILE A 58 -8.69 1.04 -21.27
N ALA A 59 -8.13 2.23 -21.22
CA ALA A 59 -8.79 3.44 -20.83
C ALA A 59 -9.57 3.94 -22.02
N VAL A 60 -10.90 3.80 -21.98
CA VAL A 60 -11.76 4.56 -22.89
C VAL A 60 -11.76 6.01 -22.41
N LEU A 61 -10.64 6.69 -22.65
CA LEU A 61 -10.57 8.13 -22.50
C LEU A 61 -11.49 8.75 -23.56
N PRO A 62 -12.22 9.83 -23.24
CA PRO A 62 -12.72 10.72 -24.26
C PRO A 62 -11.55 11.08 -25.19
N TYR A 63 -11.75 11.08 -26.51
CA TYR A 63 -10.71 11.32 -27.52
C TYR A 63 -9.92 12.64 -27.32
N SER A 64 -10.39 13.53 -26.45
CA SER A 64 -9.77 14.81 -26.07
C SER A 64 -8.86 14.77 -24.84
N GLU A 65 -8.71 13.63 -24.16
CA GLU A 65 -7.95 13.53 -22.91
C GLU A 65 -6.65 12.75 -23.09
N GLU A 66 -5.54 13.32 -22.60
CA GLU A 66 -4.26 12.62 -22.50
C GLU A 66 -4.28 11.66 -21.31
N ALA A 67 -3.65 10.50 -21.48
CA ALA A 67 -3.49 9.54 -20.38
C ALA A 67 -2.71 10.20 -19.23
N PRO A 68 -3.26 10.24 -18.00
CA PRO A 68 -2.56 10.80 -16.87
C PRO A 68 -1.34 9.95 -16.53
N VAL A 69 -0.33 10.61 -15.96
CA VAL A 69 0.77 9.93 -15.28
C VAL A 69 0.19 9.19 -14.08
N GLN A 70 0.55 7.92 -13.96
CA GLN A 70 0.39 7.09 -12.78
C GLN A 70 1.70 7.09 -12.02
N PHE A 71 1.62 7.37 -10.72
CA PHE A 71 2.79 7.41 -9.84
C PHE A 71 3.01 6.04 -9.21
N GLY A 72 4.25 5.55 -9.23
CA GLY A 72 4.64 4.28 -8.64
C GLY A 72 5.25 4.42 -7.24
N PHE A 73 5.69 3.31 -6.69
CA PHE A 73 6.29 3.19 -5.36
C PHE A 73 7.48 4.14 -5.15
N LEU A 74 8.37 4.30 -6.14
CA LEU A 74 9.51 5.23 -5.99
C LEU A 74 9.06 6.69 -5.82
N GLN A 75 7.94 7.09 -6.42
CA GLN A 75 7.36 8.42 -6.16
C GLN A 75 6.75 8.47 -4.76
N MET A 76 6.06 7.42 -4.32
CA MET A 76 5.52 7.33 -2.96
C MET A 76 6.60 7.49 -1.89
N LEU A 77 7.74 6.82 -2.09
CA LEU A 77 8.91 6.91 -1.22
C LEU A 77 9.49 8.33 -1.18
N ALA A 78 9.63 8.96 -2.35
CA ALA A 78 10.12 10.34 -2.48
C ALA A 78 9.17 11.34 -1.82
N ASP A 79 7.87 11.22 -2.06
CA ASP A 79 6.85 12.11 -1.48
C ASP A 79 6.86 11.99 0.05
N LEU A 80 6.88 10.78 0.62
CA LEU A 80 6.95 10.62 2.09
C LEU A 80 8.22 11.25 2.68
N GLN A 81 9.34 11.22 1.96
CA GLN A 81 10.56 11.92 2.37
C GLN A 81 10.37 13.42 2.41
N ASP A 82 9.84 14.01 1.34
CA ASP A 82 9.56 15.44 1.28
C ASP A 82 8.56 15.86 2.37
N ILE A 83 7.54 15.04 2.62
CA ILE A 83 6.55 15.30 3.67
C ILE A 83 7.19 15.23 5.06
N ARG A 84 8.05 14.23 5.33
CA ARG A 84 8.77 14.18 6.61
C ARG A 84 9.53 15.47 6.84
N ASP A 85 10.30 15.90 5.84
CA ASP A 85 11.19 17.05 5.95
C ASP A 85 10.43 18.37 6.08
N LEU A 86 9.33 18.49 5.34
CA LEU A 86 8.60 19.75 5.27
C LEU A 86 7.52 19.88 6.35
N TRP A 87 6.92 18.78 6.82
CA TRP A 87 5.68 18.80 7.61
C TRP A 87 5.71 17.98 8.91
N ILE A 88 6.77 17.22 9.19
CA ILE A 88 6.87 16.35 10.39
C ILE A 88 8.06 16.71 11.28
N GLY A 89 9.29 16.62 10.75
CA GLY A 89 10.52 16.48 11.56
C GLY A 89 10.79 17.54 12.63
N ASP A 90 10.30 18.77 12.45
CA ASP A 90 10.56 19.91 13.34
C ASP A 90 9.28 20.64 13.83
N TYR A 91 8.09 20.06 13.62
CA TYR A 91 6.83 20.70 13.99
C TYR A 91 6.36 20.30 15.38
N GLN A 92 5.84 21.27 16.15
CA GLN A 92 5.24 21.03 17.47
C GLN A 92 3.98 20.17 17.41
N ASP A 93 3.26 20.28 16.28
CA ASP A 93 2.09 19.48 15.94
C ASP A 93 2.35 18.90 14.54
N PRO A 94 3.04 17.74 14.47
CA PRO A 94 3.45 17.15 13.20
C PRO A 94 2.23 16.69 12.41
N THR A 95 2.33 16.72 11.08
CA THR A 95 1.27 16.18 10.22
C THR A 95 1.13 14.68 10.43
N GLY A 96 -0.07 14.24 10.80
CA GLY A 96 -0.36 12.81 10.89
C GLY A 96 -0.38 12.12 9.53
N VAL A 97 0.07 10.87 9.48
CA VAL A 97 0.23 10.07 8.26
C VAL A 97 -0.69 8.85 8.30
N ILE A 98 -1.48 8.71 7.25
CA ILE A 98 -2.31 7.53 6.98
C ILE A 98 -1.77 6.88 5.71
N LEU A 99 -1.44 5.60 5.80
CA LEU A 99 -1.16 4.75 4.65
C LEU A 99 -2.41 3.91 4.38
N LEU A 100 -2.81 3.84 3.11
CA LEU A 100 -4.02 3.14 2.67
C LEU A 100 -3.68 2.23 1.49
N GLY A 101 -3.65 0.92 1.71
CA GLY A 101 -3.42 -0.10 0.70
C GLY A 101 -4.73 -0.78 0.28
N HIS A 102 -4.81 -1.22 -0.97
CA HIS A 102 -5.89 -2.10 -1.44
C HIS A 102 -5.32 -3.18 -2.35
N SER A 103 -5.72 -4.45 -2.18
CA SER A 103 -5.11 -5.58 -2.91
C SER A 103 -3.57 -5.49 -2.80
N HIS A 104 -2.80 -5.74 -3.84
CA HIS A 104 -1.33 -5.61 -3.80
C HIS A 104 -0.80 -4.22 -3.41
N GLY A 105 -1.65 -3.19 -3.40
CA GLY A 105 -1.32 -1.90 -2.80
C GLY A 105 -0.91 -1.99 -1.32
N VAL A 106 -1.37 -3.01 -0.58
CA VAL A 106 -0.97 -3.23 0.82
C VAL A 106 0.52 -3.56 0.94
N VAL A 107 1.06 -4.34 0.00
CA VAL A 107 2.49 -4.66 -0.07
C VAL A 107 3.31 -3.38 -0.16
N TRP A 108 2.89 -2.43 -1.00
CA TRP A 108 3.57 -1.15 -1.14
C TRP A 108 3.48 -0.27 0.12
N THR A 109 2.35 -0.26 0.81
CA THR A 109 2.21 0.53 2.06
C THR A 109 2.99 -0.07 3.22
N HIS A 110 3.00 -1.39 3.37
CA HIS A 110 3.82 -2.09 4.37
C HIS A 110 5.32 -1.93 4.07
N THR A 111 5.68 -2.02 2.79
CA THR A 111 7.02 -1.73 2.31
C THR A 111 7.46 -0.32 2.72
N LEU A 112 6.65 0.69 2.43
CA LEU A 112 6.96 2.09 2.75
C LEU A 112 7.13 2.29 4.26
N ALA A 113 6.21 1.76 5.07
CA ALA A 113 6.26 1.87 6.53
C ALA A 113 7.53 1.24 7.10
N THR A 114 7.93 0.08 6.58
CA THR A 114 9.15 -0.64 7.00
C THR A 114 10.41 0.16 6.68
N LEU A 115 10.52 0.68 5.47
CA LEU A 115 11.71 1.40 5.01
C LEU A 115 11.85 2.80 5.62
N ARG A 116 10.73 3.39 6.02
CA ARG A 116 10.66 4.72 6.63
C ARG A 116 10.27 4.63 8.10
N SER A 117 10.97 3.76 8.82
CA SER A 117 10.84 3.62 10.28
C SER A 117 11.15 4.91 11.05
N ASP A 118 11.77 5.90 10.40
CA ASP A 118 11.98 7.26 10.92
C ASP A 118 10.71 8.14 10.88
N VAL A 119 9.66 7.72 10.18
CA VAL A 119 8.39 8.45 10.06
C VAL A 119 7.32 7.75 10.89
N PRO A 120 6.69 8.43 11.87
CA PRO A 120 5.55 7.86 12.59
C PRO A 120 4.35 7.77 11.65
N ILE A 121 3.70 6.61 11.63
CA ILE A 121 2.49 6.34 10.86
C ILE A 121 1.33 6.19 11.86
N ASP A 122 0.31 7.04 11.76
CA ASP A 122 -0.84 6.98 12.67
C ASP A 122 -1.74 5.80 12.37
N TYR A 123 -2.00 5.57 11.07
CA TYR A 123 -2.85 4.49 10.59
C TYR A 123 -2.27 3.83 9.34
N LEU A 124 -2.22 2.51 9.34
CA LEU A 124 -2.02 1.66 8.17
C LEU A 124 -3.34 0.92 7.93
N ILE A 125 -3.97 1.15 6.78
CA ILE A 125 -5.29 0.63 6.48
C ILE A 125 -5.19 -0.27 5.26
N ASP A 126 -5.55 -1.54 5.45
CA ASP A 126 -5.43 -2.58 4.44
C ASP A 126 -6.84 -2.99 4.01
N LEU A 127 -7.13 -2.82 2.71
CA LEU A 127 -8.43 -3.09 2.13
C LEU A 127 -8.32 -4.28 1.18
N ASP A 128 -8.80 -5.45 1.59
CA ASP A 128 -8.77 -6.67 0.76
C ASP A 128 -7.34 -6.93 0.23
N GLY A 129 -6.36 -6.83 1.13
CA GLY A 129 -4.94 -6.99 0.84
C GLY A 129 -4.55 -8.45 0.62
N ASP A 130 -3.50 -8.66 -0.16
CA ASP A 130 -2.87 -9.96 -0.46
C ASP A 130 -1.51 -9.68 -1.14
N SER A 131 -0.46 -10.44 -0.85
CA SER A 131 0.83 -10.43 -1.57
C SER A 131 0.96 -11.53 -2.60
N HIS A 132 0.00 -12.46 -2.64
CA HIS A 132 0.07 -13.62 -3.52
C HIS A 132 0.25 -13.22 -4.98
N GLY A 133 1.39 -13.60 -5.56
CA GLY A 133 1.72 -13.32 -6.96
C GLY A 133 2.40 -11.97 -7.21
N PHE A 134 2.66 -11.17 -6.18
CA PHE A 134 3.41 -9.92 -6.30
C PHE A 134 4.81 -10.13 -6.94
N GLU A 135 5.47 -11.24 -6.60
CA GLU A 135 6.84 -11.55 -7.02
C GLU A 135 6.97 -12.31 -8.35
N ASP A 136 6.07 -13.24 -8.66
CA ASP A 136 6.28 -14.30 -9.67
C ASP A 136 5.16 -14.39 -10.73
N GLU A 137 5.56 -14.70 -11.97
CA GLU A 137 4.71 -15.07 -13.11
C GLU A 137 4.06 -16.46 -12.96
N GLY A 138 4.57 -17.28 -12.02
CA GLY A 138 4.24 -18.70 -11.89
C GLY A 138 2.81 -19.00 -11.48
N ASP A 139 2.14 -18.06 -10.82
CA ASP A 139 0.72 -18.22 -10.51
C ASP A 139 -0.12 -17.86 -11.73
N LYS A 140 -0.73 -18.90 -12.34
CA LYS A 140 -1.37 -18.86 -13.66
C LYS A 140 -2.70 -18.09 -13.67
N LEU A 141 -2.94 -17.27 -12.67
CA LEU A 141 -4.02 -16.32 -12.65
C LEU A 141 -3.47 -14.98 -13.12
N VAL A 142 -4.35 -14.14 -13.65
CA VAL A 142 -4.05 -12.88 -14.35
C VAL A 142 -3.58 -11.80 -13.33
N THR A 143 -2.93 -12.22 -12.24
CA THR A 143 -2.76 -11.51 -10.97
C THR A 143 -1.31 -11.17 -10.63
N GLY A 144 -0.30 -11.72 -11.31
CA GLY A 144 1.08 -11.46 -10.94
C GLY A 144 1.66 -10.16 -11.51
N ASP A 145 2.39 -9.39 -10.69
CA ASP A 145 2.90 -8.07 -11.08
C ASP A 145 4.35 -8.04 -11.58
N GLN A 146 5.13 -9.09 -11.32
CA GLN A 146 6.54 -9.22 -11.75
C GLN A 146 7.47 -8.17 -11.12
N TRP A 147 7.18 -7.68 -9.92
CA TRP A 147 8.00 -6.63 -9.31
C TRP A 147 9.36 -7.14 -8.83
N GLY A 148 9.48 -8.40 -8.44
CA GLY A 148 10.71 -8.99 -7.91
C GLY A 148 11.95 -8.73 -8.80
N PRO A 149 11.96 -9.15 -10.08
CA PRO A 149 13.08 -8.90 -10.98
C PRO A 149 13.38 -7.40 -11.21
N ILE A 150 12.33 -6.57 -11.30
CA ILE A 150 12.47 -5.12 -11.54
C ILE A 150 13.14 -4.44 -10.35
N ILE A 151 12.74 -4.79 -9.14
CA ILE A 151 13.30 -4.21 -7.92
C ILE A 151 14.72 -4.72 -7.67
N GLN A 152 14.99 -6.00 -7.96
CA GLN A 152 16.34 -6.55 -7.90
C GLN A 152 17.29 -5.79 -8.84
N GLU A 153 16.89 -5.56 -10.10
CA GLU A 153 17.69 -4.78 -11.06
C GLU A 153 17.93 -3.36 -10.55
N TYR A 154 16.92 -2.68 -10.02
CA TYR A 154 17.06 -1.34 -9.45
C TYR A 154 18.05 -1.31 -8.28
N THR A 155 17.93 -2.26 -7.35
CA THR A 155 18.78 -2.40 -6.17
C THR A 155 20.25 -2.57 -6.57
N GLU A 156 20.51 -3.40 -7.57
CA GLU A 156 21.86 -3.63 -8.12
C GLU A 156 22.43 -2.39 -8.83
N LEU A 157 21.59 -1.66 -9.58
CA LEU A 157 22.01 -0.49 -10.35
C LEU A 157 22.26 0.74 -9.48
N GLU A 158 21.35 1.06 -8.56
CA GLU A 158 21.38 2.27 -7.74
C GLU A 158 22.12 2.04 -6.40
N GLY A 159 22.40 0.79 -6.05
CA GLY A 159 23.05 0.43 -4.78
C GLY A 159 22.18 0.73 -3.56
N VAL A 160 20.85 0.75 -3.74
CA VAL A 160 19.90 0.89 -2.63
C VAL A 160 19.89 -0.42 -1.86
N ILE A 161 20.10 -0.36 -0.55
CA ILE A 161 19.95 -1.52 0.33
C ILE A 161 18.63 -1.33 1.06
N TRP A 162 17.69 -2.22 0.77
CA TRP A 162 16.47 -2.37 1.55
C TRP A 162 16.79 -3.16 2.82
N ASP A 163 16.06 -2.90 3.91
CA ASP A 163 16.26 -3.64 5.15
C ASP A 163 15.78 -5.11 5.07
N TYR A 164 15.21 -5.52 3.93
CA TYR A 164 14.76 -6.87 3.59
C TYR A 164 14.72 -7.06 2.06
N PRO A 165 14.77 -8.31 1.55
CA PRO A 165 14.58 -8.59 0.13
C PRO A 165 13.11 -8.33 -0.26
N ILE A 166 12.84 -7.16 -0.83
CA ILE A 166 11.49 -6.78 -1.32
C ILE A 166 11.05 -7.60 -2.54
N GLU A 167 11.96 -8.38 -3.12
CA GLU A 167 11.65 -9.43 -4.08
C GLU A 167 11.13 -10.74 -3.44
N GLU A 168 11.09 -10.80 -2.10
CA GLU A 168 10.56 -11.91 -1.26
C GLU A 168 9.59 -11.33 -0.20
N VAL A 169 8.46 -10.78 -0.65
CA VAL A 169 7.34 -10.28 0.16
C VAL A 169 6.47 -11.36 0.78
N SER A 170 6.36 -12.57 0.19
CA SER A 170 5.56 -13.66 0.76
C SER A 170 6.39 -14.68 1.55
N ASP A 171 5.80 -15.30 2.56
CA ASP A 171 6.35 -16.37 3.40
C ASP A 171 7.75 -16.06 3.96
N ARG A 172 8.01 -14.80 4.33
CA ARG A 172 9.39 -14.36 4.63
C ARG A 172 9.63 -13.93 6.06
N TRP A 173 8.65 -13.33 6.69
CA TRP A 173 8.85 -12.58 7.92
C TRP A 173 8.56 -13.44 9.14
N GLN A 174 9.60 -13.74 9.92
CA GLN A 174 9.42 -14.49 11.15
C GLN A 174 8.83 -13.60 12.24
N VAL A 175 7.58 -13.87 12.62
CA VAL A 175 6.93 -13.27 13.79
C VAL A 175 7.17 -14.13 15.03
N SER A 176 7.43 -13.48 16.17
CA SER A 176 7.64 -14.17 17.44
C SER A 176 6.36 -14.90 17.88
N GLY A 177 6.43 -16.22 18.03
CA GLY A 177 5.31 -17.03 18.52
C GLY A 177 4.47 -17.67 17.43
N LEU A 178 4.77 -17.40 16.16
CA LEU A 178 4.22 -18.11 15.01
C LEU A 178 5.24 -19.14 14.50
N ASP A 179 4.74 -20.29 14.07
CA ASP A 179 5.59 -21.39 13.59
C ASP A 179 6.02 -21.16 12.13
N ASP A 180 5.15 -20.54 11.34
CA ASP A 180 5.38 -20.25 9.93
C ASP A 180 5.79 -18.78 9.73
N PRO A 181 6.62 -18.47 8.72
CA PRO A 181 6.85 -17.11 8.25
C PRO A 181 5.55 -16.45 7.79
N GLN A 182 5.53 -15.13 7.76
CA GLN A 182 4.38 -14.33 7.37
C GLN A 182 4.69 -13.49 6.13
N ASP A 183 3.65 -13.08 5.43
CA ASP A 183 3.75 -12.15 4.31
C ASP A 183 4.05 -10.74 4.83
N ILE A 184 4.46 -9.84 3.95
CA ILE A 184 4.85 -8.48 4.37
C ILE A 184 3.65 -7.66 4.88
N GLU A 185 2.49 -7.87 4.27
CA GLU A 185 1.20 -7.27 4.64
C GLU A 185 0.69 -7.81 5.98
N ASP A 186 1.05 -9.03 6.36
CA ASP A 186 0.73 -9.57 7.68
C ASP A 186 1.60 -8.99 8.80
N VAL A 187 2.59 -8.17 8.48
CA VAL A 187 3.57 -7.69 9.47
C VAL A 187 3.50 -6.19 9.59
N VAL A 188 2.93 -5.73 10.71
CA VAL A 188 2.73 -4.31 10.99
C VAL A 188 4.01 -3.69 11.60
N PRO A 189 4.66 -2.73 10.91
CA PRO A 189 5.91 -2.13 11.39
C PRO A 189 5.79 -1.36 12.71
N GLY A 190 6.89 -1.25 13.45
CA GLY A 190 6.91 -0.65 14.80
C GLY A 190 6.64 0.85 14.87
N ASN A 191 6.76 1.56 13.73
CA ASN A 191 6.40 2.97 13.59
C ASN A 191 4.91 3.21 13.29
N VAL A 192 4.11 2.14 13.14
CA VAL A 192 2.66 2.21 12.91
C VAL A 192 1.90 2.14 14.24
N ALA A 193 1.14 3.18 14.58
CA ALA A 193 0.35 3.21 15.80
C ALA A 193 -0.86 2.28 15.74
N TRP A 194 -1.64 2.36 14.65
CA TRP A 194 -2.82 1.53 14.43
C TRP A 194 -2.79 0.89 13.05
N ASN A 195 -3.17 -0.38 12.98
CA ASN A 195 -3.42 -1.10 11.74
C ASN A 195 -4.90 -1.52 11.69
N LEU A 196 -5.53 -1.29 10.54
CA LEU A 196 -6.91 -1.64 10.27
C LEU A 196 -6.95 -2.53 9.03
N GLU A 197 -7.24 -3.80 9.24
CA GLU A 197 -7.39 -4.81 8.20
C GLU A 197 -8.88 -4.97 7.89
N VAL A 198 -9.28 -4.79 6.63
CA VAL A 198 -10.70 -4.81 6.22
C VAL A 198 -10.90 -5.79 5.08
N HIS A 199 -11.73 -6.81 5.31
CA HIS A 199 -12.06 -7.82 4.30
C HIS A 199 -13.38 -7.51 3.58
N GLY A 200 -13.33 -7.55 2.24
CA GLY A 200 -14.51 -7.43 1.37
C GLY A 200 -15.26 -8.76 1.25
N GLY A 201 -16.58 -8.79 1.11
CA GLY A 201 -17.43 -10.01 1.10
C GLY A 201 -17.05 -11.15 0.13
N SER A 202 -16.22 -10.89 -0.88
CA SER A 202 -15.83 -11.85 -1.91
C SER A 202 -14.73 -12.81 -1.43
N PHE A 203 -14.93 -14.11 -1.61
CA PHE A 203 -14.04 -15.18 -1.09
C PHE A 203 -12.79 -15.44 -1.94
N ALA A 204 -12.71 -14.91 -3.17
CA ALA A 204 -11.78 -15.45 -4.17
C ALA A 204 -10.32 -15.00 -4.04
N LEU A 205 -10.04 -13.92 -3.30
CA LEU A 205 -8.71 -13.28 -3.17
C LEU A 205 -8.50 -12.70 -1.77
N ARG A 206 -9.16 -13.28 -0.77
CA ARG A 206 -8.94 -12.86 0.62
C ARG A 206 -7.67 -13.52 1.12
N ASP A 207 -6.73 -12.69 1.53
CA ASP A 207 -5.83 -13.06 2.60
C ASP A 207 -6.66 -13.48 3.83
N GLN A 208 -6.34 -14.66 4.37
CA GLN A 208 -7.01 -15.25 5.53
C GLN A 208 -6.09 -15.26 6.75
N GLU A 209 -4.92 -14.68 6.63
CA GLU A 209 -3.94 -14.53 7.70
C GLU A 209 -4.18 -13.17 8.37
N PRO A 210 -4.29 -13.13 9.71
CA PRO A 210 -4.49 -11.87 10.40
C PRO A 210 -3.16 -11.13 10.53
N ASN A 211 -3.20 -9.80 10.44
CA ASN A 211 -2.03 -8.99 10.67
C ASN A 211 -1.45 -9.15 12.10
N HIS A 212 -0.14 -9.09 12.21
CA HIS A 212 0.64 -9.28 13.44
C HIS A 212 1.72 -8.21 13.64
N ARG A 213 2.07 -7.93 14.90
CA ARG A 213 3.32 -7.21 15.24
C ARG A 213 4.49 -8.20 15.24
N PHE A 214 5.71 -7.70 15.00
CA PHE A 214 6.95 -8.49 15.12
C PHE A 214 7.11 -9.24 16.45
N ASP A 215 6.59 -8.69 17.55
CA ASP A 215 6.64 -9.30 18.88
C ASP A 215 5.52 -10.32 19.14
N GLY A 216 4.67 -10.59 18.13
CA GLY A 216 3.53 -11.51 18.20
C GLY A 216 2.32 -10.94 18.93
N THR A 217 2.29 -9.63 19.21
CA THR A 217 1.13 -8.99 19.84
C THR A 217 0.14 -8.44 18.81
N ASP A 218 -1.13 -8.31 19.22
CA ASP A 218 -2.18 -7.69 18.39
C ASP A 218 -2.36 -6.20 18.77
N LEU A 219 -1.34 -5.57 19.37
CA LEU A 219 -1.47 -4.21 19.87
C LEU A 219 -1.72 -3.22 18.73
N GLY A 220 -2.85 -2.53 18.80
CA GLY A 220 -3.23 -1.53 17.81
C GLY A 220 -3.70 -2.14 16.48
N ILE A 221 -3.92 -3.46 16.41
CA ILE A 221 -4.45 -4.14 15.23
C ILE A 221 -5.97 -4.29 15.39
N ILE A 222 -6.70 -3.94 14.33
CA ILE A 222 -8.16 -4.00 14.28
C ILE A 222 -8.54 -4.72 12.99
N ILE A 223 -9.31 -5.79 13.11
CA ILE A 223 -9.81 -6.56 11.96
C ILE A 223 -11.30 -6.27 11.79
N GLY A 224 -11.71 -5.93 10.58
CA GLY A 224 -13.08 -5.62 10.21
C GLY A 224 -13.56 -6.43 9.00
N GLU A 225 -14.80 -6.89 9.06
CA GLU A 225 -15.45 -7.54 7.92
C GLU A 225 -16.61 -6.66 7.42
N THR A 226 -16.71 -6.49 6.11
CA THR A 226 -17.87 -5.85 5.49
C THR A 226 -18.90 -6.90 5.06
N ASN A 227 -20.16 -6.73 5.48
CA ASN A 227 -21.27 -7.52 4.94
C ASN A 227 -21.75 -6.85 3.66
N GLU A 228 -21.84 -7.60 2.56
CA GLU A 228 -22.47 -7.15 1.31
C GLU A 228 -23.95 -6.75 1.48
#